data_AF-A0A6L8VF76-F1
#
_entry.id   AF-A0A6L8VF76-F1
#
_cell.length_a   1.000
_cell.length_b   1.000
_cell.length_c   1.000
_cell.angle_alpha   90.00
_cell.angle_beta   90.00
_cell.angle_gamma   90.00
#
_symmetry.space_group_name_H-M   'P 1'
#
loop_
_entity.id
_entity.type
_entity.pdbx_description
1 polymer ?
#
loop_
_entity_poly.entity_id
_entity_poly.type
_entity_poly.pdbx_seq_one_letter_code
_entity_poly.pdbx_strand_id
1 'polypeptide(L)'
;MWGCNLGLTTLAARPRRPFTPAQLAGLVACYDPSDLSTLFQDVARTVPVTAAGQSVAAMADKSGSGRHMVQTVTAARPVFGREPVTGRRNLLTHSEDMGASSWNRGQVTASGSLITAIPGTGSQLRFVRQAVPGIALGESYHVSVDVWAGSVPTGVLIQEGSNGGRVLFDCATGAFSTTGAIADVSFTPYSATPGKYRLRARFVRGDNAYAVVLYLSSYSSSPDNVSLNADRWQIERGGFGAYQKVVTGEDVTEAGVENRHYLSFDGVDDSMAVPGLGWGSDAVTAVMGLRLTGLPFLGVPLEFSAISDTNTGSFAFLVSNGDTKFWQFRGRGSGAPGGSRAVMAVTPTTNPEVVTGRMQVSADTVQFRLRGGAWTTSAVELGTGALGSYALHLGARNAAAWFTPARVSAIALYDRALSDSQIAAVESWAAARSGAVL
;
A
#
# COMPACT_ATOMS: atom_id res chain seq x y z
N MET A 1 55.01 -32.85 27.96
CA MET A 1 53.69 -32.68 27.31
C MET A 1 53.47 -31.18 27.16
N TRP A 2 53.78 -30.61 25.99
CA TRP A 2 53.70 -29.16 25.73
C TRP A 2 52.31 -28.86 25.15
N GLY A 3 51.46 -28.18 25.93
CA GLY A 3 50.13 -27.77 25.49
C GLY A 3 50.20 -26.49 24.66
N CYS A 4 49.90 -26.60 23.37
CA CYS A 4 49.69 -25.44 22.49
C CYS A 4 48.30 -24.87 22.76
N ASN A 5 48.22 -23.64 23.27
CA ASN A 5 46.97 -22.90 23.41
C ASN A 5 46.64 -22.22 22.07
N LEU A 6 45.67 -22.78 21.33
CA LEU A 6 45.06 -22.12 20.17
C LEU A 6 44.03 -21.11 20.67
N GLY A 7 44.48 -19.88 20.91
CA GLY A 7 43.60 -18.75 21.17
C GLY A 7 42.79 -18.41 19.91
N LEU A 8 41.56 -18.93 19.84
CA LEU A 8 40.57 -18.52 18.86
C LEU A 8 40.19 -17.06 19.14
N THR A 9 40.86 -16.12 18.49
CA THR A 9 40.48 -14.71 18.51
C THR A 9 39.19 -14.58 17.70
N THR A 10 38.08 -14.38 18.40
CA THR A 10 36.83 -13.86 17.83
C THR A 10 37.14 -12.50 17.21
N LEU A 11 37.36 -12.48 15.89
CA LEU A 11 37.30 -11.26 15.10
C LEU A 11 35.92 -10.64 15.37
N ALA A 12 35.89 -9.56 16.15
CA ALA A 12 34.72 -8.75 16.33
C ALA A 12 34.21 -8.36 14.93
N ALA A 13 33.08 -8.94 14.52
CA ALA A 13 32.45 -8.60 13.27
C ALA A 13 32.14 -7.11 13.31
N ARG A 14 32.89 -6.30 12.55
CA ARG A 14 32.53 -4.91 12.30
C ARG A 14 31.06 -4.89 11.91
N PRO A 15 30.22 -4.00 12.49
CA PRO A 15 28.82 -3.91 12.09
C PRO A 15 28.80 -3.66 10.59
N ARG A 16 28.31 -4.65 9.84
CA ARG A 16 28.21 -4.57 8.39
C ARG A 16 27.25 -3.43 8.09
N ARG A 17 27.73 -2.39 7.40
CA ARG A 17 26.87 -1.30 6.94
C ARG A 17 25.69 -1.92 6.18
N PRO A 18 24.43 -1.54 6.48
CA PRO A 18 23.28 -2.05 5.75
C PRO A 18 23.47 -1.87 4.24
N PHE A 19 23.00 -2.85 3.47
CA PHE A 19 23.13 -2.78 2.01
C PHE A 19 22.33 -1.59 1.46
N THR A 20 22.91 -0.93 0.46
CA THR A 20 22.22 0.10 -0.34
C THR A 20 22.54 -0.11 -1.81
N PRO A 21 21.61 0.12 -2.75
CA PRO A 21 21.85 -0.02 -4.19
C PRO A 21 23.12 0.67 -4.69
N ALA A 22 23.49 1.81 -4.12
CA ALA A 22 24.68 2.59 -4.46
C ALA A 22 26.02 1.90 -4.13
N GLN A 23 26.00 0.77 -3.39
CA GLN A 23 27.19 -0.04 -3.15
C GLN A 23 27.58 -0.89 -4.37
N LEU A 24 26.67 -1.05 -5.34
CA LEU A 24 26.93 -1.76 -6.58
C LEU A 24 27.24 -0.76 -7.70
N ALA A 25 28.24 -1.08 -8.52
CA ALA A 25 28.58 -0.29 -9.70
C ALA A 25 27.46 -0.34 -10.76
N GLY A 26 27.40 0.70 -11.59
CA GLY A 26 26.44 0.82 -12.69
C GLY A 26 25.05 1.28 -12.26
N LEU A 27 24.88 1.82 -11.04
CA LEU A 27 23.59 2.34 -10.60
C LEU A 27 23.21 3.58 -11.40
N VAL A 28 22.11 3.48 -12.14
CA VAL A 28 21.56 4.53 -12.99
C VAL A 28 20.64 5.45 -12.19
N ALA A 29 19.68 4.87 -11.48
CA ALA A 29 18.71 5.63 -10.69
C ALA A 29 18.26 4.80 -9.49
N CYS A 30 17.99 5.48 -8.37
CA CYS A 30 17.49 4.86 -7.16
C CYS A 30 16.45 5.77 -6.50
N TYR A 31 15.26 5.22 -6.24
CA TYR A 31 14.16 5.95 -5.61
C TYR A 31 13.65 5.16 -4.40
N ASP A 32 13.50 5.86 -3.28
CA ASP A 32 13.17 5.29 -1.97
C ASP A 32 12.29 6.25 -1.17
N PRO A 33 10.95 6.15 -1.28
CA PRO A 33 10.02 7.01 -0.54
C PRO A 33 10.12 6.89 0.99
N SER A 34 10.83 5.90 1.53
CA SER A 34 11.09 5.82 2.98
C SER A 34 12.05 6.90 3.49
N ASP A 35 12.77 7.56 2.58
CA ASP A 35 13.61 8.70 2.88
C ASP A 35 12.88 9.99 2.51
N LEU A 36 12.10 10.55 3.46
CA LEU A 36 11.29 11.75 3.22
C LEU A 36 12.13 12.96 2.81
N SER A 37 13.43 12.99 3.11
CA SER A 37 14.32 14.07 2.65
C SER A 37 14.44 14.13 1.12
N THR A 38 13.97 13.10 0.42
CA THR A 38 13.94 13.02 -1.04
C THR A 38 12.61 13.46 -1.64
N LEU A 39 11.58 13.74 -0.86
CA LEU A 39 10.22 14.00 -1.36
C LEU A 39 9.84 15.49 -1.22
N PHE A 40 9.29 16.06 -2.29
CA PHE A 40 8.96 17.49 -2.36
C PHE A 40 7.58 17.72 -2.98
N GLN A 41 6.88 18.75 -2.49
CA GLN A 41 5.56 19.17 -2.96
C GLN A 41 5.63 20.08 -4.20
N ASP A 42 6.83 20.55 -4.56
CA ASP A 42 7.13 21.36 -5.74
C ASP A 42 8.26 20.75 -6.58
N VAL A 43 8.24 21.03 -7.89
CA VAL A 43 9.26 20.52 -8.82
C VAL A 43 10.64 21.17 -8.64
N ALA A 44 10.71 22.35 -8.01
CA ALA A 44 11.97 23.00 -7.68
C ALA A 44 12.65 22.40 -6.43
N ARG A 45 11.97 21.49 -5.72
CA ARG A 45 12.45 20.78 -4.53
C ARG A 45 12.79 21.71 -3.37
N THR A 46 11.86 22.63 -3.07
CA THR A 46 12.02 23.64 -2.01
C THR A 46 11.06 23.43 -0.84
N VAL A 47 9.93 22.76 -1.07
CA VAL A 47 8.90 22.46 -0.10
C VAL A 47 8.91 20.97 0.19
N PRO A 48 9.44 20.51 1.34
CA PRO A 48 9.49 19.10 1.66
C PRO A 48 8.09 18.51 1.91
N VAL A 49 7.96 17.22 1.65
CA VAL A 49 6.84 16.41 2.14
C VAL A 49 7.12 16.05 3.60
N THR A 50 6.17 16.36 4.49
CA THR A 50 6.32 16.20 5.95
C THR A 50 5.29 15.24 6.54
N ALA A 51 4.24 14.88 5.81
CA ALA A 51 3.18 14.01 6.30
C ALA A 51 2.56 13.18 5.16
N ALA A 52 2.06 12.00 5.51
CA ALA A 52 1.26 11.18 4.61
C ALA A 52 -0.02 11.93 4.17
N GLY A 53 -0.47 11.68 2.95
CA GLY A 53 -1.57 12.40 2.31
C GLY A 53 -1.14 13.64 1.52
N GLN A 54 0.13 14.08 1.60
CA GLN A 54 0.63 15.19 0.79
C GLN A 54 1.01 14.74 -0.63
N SER A 55 0.69 15.56 -1.63
CA SER A 55 1.06 15.35 -3.03
C SER A 55 2.58 15.46 -3.22
N VAL A 56 3.15 14.62 -4.09
CA VAL A 56 4.59 14.60 -4.39
C VAL A 56 4.82 15.07 -5.82
N ALA A 57 5.37 16.27 -5.97
CA ALA A 57 5.74 16.82 -7.26
C ALA A 57 7.14 16.39 -7.71
N ALA A 58 8.03 16.07 -6.77
CA ALA A 58 9.36 15.59 -7.07
C ALA A 58 9.86 14.55 -6.07
N MET A 59 10.56 13.55 -6.59
CA MET A 59 11.28 12.55 -5.81
C MET A 59 12.74 12.54 -6.25
N ALA A 60 13.63 12.90 -5.32
CA ALA A 60 15.05 12.97 -5.57
C ALA A 60 15.65 11.56 -5.76
N ASP A 61 16.70 11.53 -6.58
CA ASP A 61 17.39 10.31 -6.97
C ASP A 61 18.56 10.10 -6.00
N LYS A 62 18.64 8.90 -5.44
CA LYS A 62 19.66 8.50 -4.47
C LYS A 62 20.89 7.89 -5.13
N SER A 63 20.91 7.75 -6.46
CA SER A 63 22.09 7.25 -7.17
C SER A 63 23.24 8.25 -7.22
N GLY A 64 22.95 9.55 -7.06
CA GLY A 64 23.91 10.64 -7.28
C GLY A 64 23.96 11.14 -8.73
N SER A 65 23.15 10.57 -9.63
CA SER A 65 23.13 10.92 -11.07
C SER A 65 22.22 12.11 -11.41
N GLY A 66 21.55 12.72 -10.43
CA GLY A 66 20.65 13.86 -10.64
C GLY A 66 19.37 13.53 -11.41
N ARG A 67 19.01 12.25 -11.53
CA ARG A 67 17.86 11.77 -12.35
C ARG A 67 16.57 11.87 -11.54
N HIS A 68 16.13 13.08 -11.20
CA HIS A 68 14.97 13.26 -10.32
C HIS A 68 13.65 12.98 -11.04
N MET A 69 12.75 12.25 -10.40
CA MET A 69 11.38 12.07 -10.88
C MET A 69 10.59 13.34 -10.59
N VAL A 70 9.88 13.86 -11.59
CA VAL A 70 9.06 15.07 -11.47
C VAL A 70 7.66 14.89 -12.05
N GLN A 71 6.71 15.62 -11.50
CA GLN A 71 5.34 15.78 -11.99
C GLN A 71 4.85 17.20 -11.75
N THR A 72 4.67 17.94 -12.84
CA THR A 72 4.31 19.36 -12.80
C THR A 72 2.81 19.57 -12.56
N VAL A 73 1.96 18.68 -13.08
CA VAL A 73 0.50 18.79 -13.01
C VAL A 73 0.01 18.30 -11.65
N THR A 74 -0.58 19.18 -10.85
CA THR A 74 -1.00 18.89 -9.47
C THR A 74 -1.94 17.70 -9.34
N ALA A 75 -2.90 17.55 -10.26
CA ALA A 75 -3.88 16.46 -10.23
C ALA A 75 -3.26 15.08 -10.50
N ALA A 76 -2.16 15.03 -11.27
CA ALA A 76 -1.48 13.81 -11.66
C ALA A 76 -0.30 13.43 -10.74
N ARG A 77 -0.18 14.10 -9.58
CA ARG A 77 0.92 13.88 -8.63
C ARG A 77 0.57 12.71 -7.72
N PRO A 78 1.43 11.69 -7.62
CA PRO A 78 1.22 10.64 -6.64
C PRO A 78 1.24 11.22 -5.22
N VAL A 79 0.56 10.52 -4.32
CA VAL A 79 0.43 10.93 -2.92
C VAL A 79 1.38 10.12 -2.05
N PHE A 80 2.10 10.79 -1.15
CA PHE A 80 2.93 10.10 -0.17
C PHE A 80 2.07 9.36 0.86
N GLY A 81 2.39 8.10 1.12
CA GLY A 81 1.70 7.30 2.12
C GLY A 81 2.64 6.47 2.98
N ARG A 82 2.11 6.04 4.12
CA ARG A 82 2.72 5.11 5.07
C ARG A 82 1.70 4.08 5.54
N GLU A 83 2.18 2.88 5.80
CA GLU A 83 1.39 1.84 6.45
C GLU A 83 2.29 0.94 7.31
N PRO A 84 1.75 0.18 8.28
CA PRO A 84 2.55 -0.76 9.06
C PRO A 84 3.23 -1.79 8.16
N VAL A 85 4.41 -2.27 8.54
CA VAL A 85 5.10 -3.36 7.82
C VAL A 85 4.27 -4.64 7.78
N THR A 86 3.36 -4.83 8.74
CA THR A 86 2.36 -5.92 8.76
C THR A 86 1.21 -5.72 7.77
N GLY A 87 1.12 -4.53 7.17
CA GLY A 87 0.14 -4.15 6.14
C GLY A 87 -1.14 -3.60 6.73
N ARG A 88 -1.87 -2.82 5.92
CA ARG A 88 -3.20 -2.35 6.29
C ARG A 88 -4.18 -3.53 6.40
N ARG A 89 -4.74 -3.70 7.60
CA ARG A 89 -5.83 -4.62 7.95
C ARG A 89 -7.11 -3.87 8.28
N ASN A 90 -7.00 -2.68 8.91
CA ASN A 90 -8.16 -1.86 9.20
C ASN A 90 -8.74 -1.29 7.90
N LEU A 91 -9.92 -1.78 7.52
CA LEU A 91 -10.60 -1.39 6.29
C LEU A 91 -11.38 -0.07 6.43
N LEU A 92 -11.51 0.47 7.65
CA LEU A 92 -12.09 1.80 7.86
C LEU A 92 -11.14 2.91 7.38
N THR A 93 -11.69 4.11 7.23
CA THR A 93 -10.96 5.37 7.01
C THR A 93 -11.42 6.40 8.05
N HIS A 94 -10.51 7.24 8.54
CA HIS A 94 -10.75 8.14 9.68
C HIS A 94 -11.25 7.38 10.92
N SER A 95 -10.50 6.36 11.37
CA SER A 95 -10.89 5.44 12.45
C SER A 95 -10.99 6.08 13.85
N GLU A 96 -10.58 7.34 13.99
CA GLU A 96 -10.65 8.11 15.23
C GLU A 96 -11.51 9.37 15.12
N ASP A 97 -12.00 9.69 13.91
CA ASP A 97 -12.79 10.88 13.65
C ASP A 97 -14.07 10.55 12.88
N MET A 98 -15.15 10.39 13.65
CA MET A 98 -16.49 10.15 13.10
C MET A 98 -17.16 11.43 12.60
N GLY A 99 -16.51 12.59 12.73
CA GLY A 99 -16.88 13.85 12.08
C GLY A 99 -16.47 13.91 10.61
N ALA A 100 -15.51 13.08 10.18
CA ALA A 100 -15.05 13.03 8.80
C ALA A 100 -16.16 12.67 7.80
N SER A 101 -16.01 13.08 6.54
CA SER A 101 -16.99 12.84 5.46
C SER A 101 -17.17 11.37 5.10
N SER A 102 -16.20 10.51 5.43
CA SER A 102 -16.31 9.05 5.25
C SER A 102 -17.30 8.41 6.22
N TRP A 103 -17.75 9.13 7.26
CA TRP A 103 -18.78 8.68 8.20
C TRP A 103 -20.11 9.37 7.89
N ASN A 104 -21.10 8.58 7.50
CA ASN A 104 -22.48 9.03 7.38
C ASN A 104 -23.10 9.16 8.78
N ARG A 105 -23.87 10.21 8.98
CA ARG A 105 -24.50 10.54 10.27
C ARG A 105 -26.00 10.71 10.09
N GLY A 106 -26.79 10.15 11.00
CA GLY A 106 -28.23 10.38 11.08
C GLY A 106 -28.59 10.85 12.48
N GLN A 107 -29.22 12.02 12.61
CA GLN A 107 -29.70 12.62 13.88
C GLN A 107 -28.64 12.70 15.01
N VAL A 108 -27.38 12.85 14.63
CA VAL A 108 -26.25 12.98 15.55
C VAL A 108 -25.26 14.00 15.01
N THR A 109 -24.57 14.70 15.90
CA THR A 109 -23.32 15.40 15.60
C THR A 109 -22.15 14.52 16.03
N ALA A 110 -21.02 14.65 15.33
CA ALA A 110 -19.79 13.98 15.73
C ALA A 110 -18.60 14.92 15.56
N SER A 111 -17.68 14.89 16.51
CA SER A 111 -16.43 15.64 16.48
C SER A 111 -15.33 14.74 17.05
N GLY A 112 -14.44 14.27 16.19
CA GLY A 112 -13.48 13.24 16.61
C GLY A 112 -14.21 11.98 17.06
N SER A 113 -13.87 11.51 18.26
CA SER A 113 -14.43 10.30 18.87
C SER A 113 -15.74 10.53 19.64
N LEU A 114 -16.18 11.78 19.79
CA LEU A 114 -17.42 12.11 20.50
C LEU A 114 -18.59 12.17 19.52
N ILE A 115 -19.63 11.37 19.78
CA ILE A 115 -20.88 11.37 19.05
C ILE A 115 -21.98 11.84 20.00
N THR A 116 -22.77 12.82 19.60
CA THR A 116 -23.84 13.40 20.43
C THR A 116 -25.16 13.35 19.68
N ALA A 117 -26.20 12.85 20.34
CA ALA A 117 -27.55 12.86 19.78
C ALA A 117 -28.05 14.30 19.58
N ILE A 118 -28.66 14.56 18.42
CA ILE A 118 -29.38 15.82 18.18
C ILE A 118 -30.76 15.69 18.82
N PRO A 119 -31.23 16.68 19.61
CA PRO A 119 -32.59 16.70 20.14
C PRO A 119 -33.62 16.68 19.02
N GLY A 120 -34.67 15.85 19.14
CA GLY A 120 -35.68 15.74 18.08
C GLY A 120 -37.00 15.16 18.56
N THR A 121 -38.10 15.70 18.03
CA THR A 121 -39.46 15.24 18.32
C THR A 121 -39.84 14.11 17.37
N GLY A 122 -39.42 12.87 17.65
CA GLY A 122 -39.86 11.68 16.91
C GLY A 122 -38.92 10.47 16.97
N SER A 123 -39.44 9.28 16.65
CA SER A 123 -38.67 8.04 16.54
C SER A 123 -37.77 8.09 15.29
N GLN A 124 -36.58 8.68 15.42
CA GLN A 124 -35.60 8.74 14.35
C GLN A 124 -34.33 7.97 14.72
N LEU A 125 -33.69 7.39 13.70
CA LEU A 125 -32.46 6.64 13.86
C LEU A 125 -31.27 7.57 14.14
N ARG A 126 -30.63 7.39 15.29
CA ARG A 126 -29.42 8.10 15.71
C ARG A 126 -28.20 7.24 15.47
N PHE A 127 -27.39 7.54 14.45
CA PHE A 127 -26.29 6.66 14.05
C PHE A 127 -25.08 7.38 13.46
N VAL A 128 -23.92 6.71 13.56
CA VAL A 128 -22.79 6.89 12.66
C VAL A 128 -22.54 5.58 11.91
N ARG A 129 -22.25 5.68 10.61
CA ARG A 129 -21.90 4.50 9.79
C ARG A 129 -20.87 4.83 8.74
N GLN A 130 -20.08 3.84 8.38
CA GLN A 130 -19.17 3.94 7.25
C GLN A 130 -19.41 2.76 6.30
N ALA A 131 -19.57 3.08 5.01
CA ALA A 131 -19.50 2.06 3.98
C ALA A 131 -18.05 1.63 3.83
N VAL A 132 -17.78 0.32 3.86
CA VAL A 132 -16.44 -0.23 3.72
C VAL A 132 -16.33 -0.87 2.34
N PRO A 133 -15.54 -0.29 1.42
CA PRO A 133 -15.34 -0.86 0.09
C PRO A 133 -14.72 -2.27 0.17
N GLY A 134 -15.08 -3.15 -0.76
CA GLY A 134 -14.43 -4.45 -0.90
C GLY A 134 -14.76 -5.50 0.16
N ILE A 135 -15.80 -5.28 0.99
CA ILE A 135 -16.41 -6.36 1.77
C ILE A 135 -17.18 -7.29 0.81
N ALA A 136 -17.09 -8.62 0.93
CA ALA A 136 -17.72 -9.58 0.01
C ALA A 136 -18.86 -10.34 0.72
N LEU A 137 -19.93 -10.63 -0.03
CA LEU A 137 -21.08 -11.39 0.47
C LEU A 137 -20.62 -12.79 0.92
N GLY A 138 -21.09 -13.23 2.09
CA GLY A 138 -20.75 -14.53 2.70
C GLY A 138 -19.44 -14.54 3.50
N GLU A 139 -18.63 -13.48 3.44
CA GLU A 139 -17.35 -13.44 4.15
C GLU A 139 -17.50 -12.99 5.61
N SER A 140 -16.62 -13.51 6.47
CA SER A 140 -16.54 -13.13 7.89
C SER A 140 -15.64 -11.92 8.10
N TYR A 141 -16.10 -10.98 8.93
CA TYR A 141 -15.38 -9.77 9.32
C TYR A 141 -15.38 -9.62 10.84
N HIS A 142 -14.26 -9.15 11.37
CA HIS A 142 -14.08 -8.84 12.79
C HIS A 142 -14.12 -7.34 12.98
N VAL A 143 -14.95 -6.88 13.90
CA VAL A 143 -15.05 -5.48 14.26
C VAL A 143 -14.68 -5.29 15.72
N SER A 144 -13.92 -4.23 15.99
CA SER A 144 -13.61 -3.81 17.35
C SER A 144 -13.66 -2.29 17.49
N VAL A 145 -14.05 -1.84 18.68
CA VAL A 145 -14.14 -0.43 19.06
C VAL A 145 -13.92 -0.31 20.55
N ASP A 146 -13.27 0.75 20.97
CA ASP A 146 -13.13 1.11 22.38
C ASP A 146 -14.15 2.19 22.72
N VAL A 147 -14.94 1.99 23.77
CA VAL A 147 -15.97 2.92 24.23
C VAL A 147 -15.70 3.33 25.67
N TRP A 148 -15.94 4.58 26.02
CA TRP A 148 -15.72 5.07 27.38
C TRP A 148 -16.84 4.62 28.33
N ALA A 149 -16.46 4.18 29.52
CA ALA A 149 -17.38 3.89 30.61
C ALA A 149 -18.17 5.15 30.99
N GLY A 150 -19.47 5.01 31.26
CA GLY A 150 -20.35 6.13 31.61
C GLY A 150 -20.77 7.05 30.45
N SER A 151 -20.32 6.79 29.21
CA SER A 151 -21.02 7.27 28.01
C SER A 151 -22.33 6.47 27.82
N VAL A 152 -23.31 6.93 27.00
CA VAL A 152 -24.68 6.34 26.78
C VAL A 152 -25.00 5.01 27.52
N PRO A 153 -26.16 4.88 28.20
CA PRO A 153 -26.55 3.59 28.80
C PRO A 153 -26.74 2.44 27.81
N THR A 154 -26.89 2.69 26.50
CA THR A 154 -26.94 1.63 25.47
C THR A 154 -26.37 2.06 24.11
N GLY A 155 -25.45 1.28 23.55
CA GLY A 155 -25.00 1.38 22.15
C GLY A 155 -25.32 0.10 21.36
N VAL A 156 -25.57 0.23 20.05
CA VAL A 156 -25.79 -0.93 19.17
C VAL A 156 -24.78 -0.99 18.05
N LEU A 157 -24.03 -2.09 17.98
CA LEU A 157 -23.22 -2.45 16.81
C LEU A 157 -24.08 -3.33 15.90
N ILE A 158 -24.37 -2.88 14.67
CA ILE A 158 -25.26 -3.57 13.72
C ILE A 158 -24.51 -3.93 12.43
N GLN A 159 -24.72 -5.16 11.96
CA GLN A 159 -24.69 -5.47 10.54
C GLN A 159 -26.08 -5.15 9.95
N GLU A 160 -26.20 -4.15 9.08
CA GLU A 160 -27.48 -3.87 8.42
C GLU A 160 -27.80 -5.01 7.42
N GLY A 161 -29.06 -5.44 7.31
CA GLY A 161 -29.49 -6.55 6.44
C GLY A 161 -30.72 -7.30 6.97
N SER A 162 -31.42 -8.05 6.10
CA SER A 162 -32.60 -8.84 6.48
C SER A 162 -32.26 -9.97 7.47
N ASN A 163 -30.96 -10.32 7.54
CA ASN A 163 -30.37 -11.29 8.47
C ASN A 163 -29.36 -10.65 9.46
N GLY A 164 -29.46 -9.34 9.69
CA GLY A 164 -28.49 -8.57 10.48
C GLY A 164 -28.33 -9.04 11.93
N GLY A 165 -27.08 -9.25 12.35
CA GLY A 165 -26.72 -9.44 13.76
C GLY A 165 -26.49 -8.11 14.48
N ARG A 166 -26.78 -8.05 15.78
CA ARG A 166 -26.55 -6.87 16.62
C ARG A 166 -25.92 -7.23 17.97
N VAL A 167 -25.06 -6.36 18.48
CA VAL A 167 -24.66 -6.32 19.89
C VAL A 167 -25.25 -5.08 20.54
N LEU A 168 -26.07 -5.27 21.58
CA LEU A 168 -26.46 -4.23 22.50
C LEU A 168 -25.47 -4.25 23.67
N PHE A 169 -24.86 -3.12 24.01
CA PHE A 169 -23.92 -3.01 25.12
C PHE A 169 -24.24 -1.81 26.01
N ASP A 170 -23.96 -1.95 27.31
CA ASP A 170 -24.18 -0.91 28.32
C ASP A 170 -22.83 -0.48 28.91
N CYS A 171 -22.42 0.76 28.61
CA CYS A 171 -21.16 1.34 29.05
C CYS A 171 -21.11 1.66 30.55
N ALA A 172 -22.22 1.60 31.28
CA ALA A 172 -22.25 1.80 32.73
C ALA A 172 -22.02 0.48 33.48
N THR A 173 -22.63 -0.61 33.01
CA THR A 173 -22.54 -1.92 33.69
C THR A 173 -21.50 -2.86 33.09
N GLY A 174 -21.04 -2.60 31.86
CA GLY A 174 -20.22 -3.55 31.12
C GLY A 174 -21.01 -4.75 30.60
N ALA A 175 -22.34 -4.72 30.65
CA ALA A 175 -23.19 -5.79 30.15
C ALA A 175 -23.35 -5.73 28.63
N PHE A 176 -23.59 -6.88 27.99
CA PHE A 176 -23.96 -6.94 26.59
C PHE A 176 -24.98 -8.05 26.32
N SER A 177 -25.72 -7.92 25.22
CA SER A 177 -26.59 -8.96 24.67
C SER A 177 -26.51 -8.97 23.15
N THR A 178 -26.82 -10.11 22.54
CA THR A 178 -26.75 -10.30 21.09
C THR A 178 -28.10 -10.70 20.52
N THR A 179 -28.32 -10.39 19.24
CA THR A 179 -29.47 -10.90 18.48
C THR A 179 -29.04 -11.11 17.03
N GLY A 180 -29.55 -12.13 16.34
CA GLY A 180 -29.26 -12.38 14.92
C GLY A 180 -27.87 -12.99 14.69
N ALA A 181 -27.39 -12.89 13.44
CA ALA A 181 -26.18 -13.55 12.97
C ALA A 181 -24.88 -12.82 13.38
N ILE A 182 -24.56 -12.84 14.67
CA ILE A 182 -23.32 -12.28 15.24
C ILE A 182 -22.65 -13.31 16.16
N ALA A 183 -21.33 -13.36 16.15
CA ALA A 183 -20.54 -14.35 16.88
C ALA A 183 -19.29 -13.72 17.51
N ASP A 184 -18.57 -14.49 18.33
CA ASP A 184 -17.29 -14.11 18.97
C ASP A 184 -17.35 -12.74 19.64
N VAL A 185 -18.47 -12.49 20.33
CA VAL A 185 -18.76 -11.21 20.97
C VAL A 185 -18.11 -11.14 22.33
N SER A 186 -17.40 -10.04 22.61
CA SER A 186 -16.94 -9.70 23.94
C SER A 186 -17.02 -8.21 24.19
N PHE A 187 -17.33 -7.84 25.44
CA PHE A 187 -17.33 -6.48 25.93
C PHE A 187 -16.61 -6.46 27.27
N THR A 188 -15.33 -6.09 27.26
CA THR A 188 -14.45 -6.25 28.42
C THR A 188 -13.72 -4.95 28.74
N PRO A 189 -13.36 -4.69 30.01
CA PRO A 189 -12.54 -3.54 30.36
C PRO A 189 -11.25 -3.51 29.54
N TYR A 190 -10.96 -2.36 28.94
CA TYR A 190 -9.76 -2.18 28.15
C TYR A 190 -8.56 -1.90 29.06
N SER A 191 -7.75 -2.92 29.30
CA SER A 191 -6.66 -2.89 30.28
C SER A 191 -5.62 -1.80 30.06
N ALA A 192 -5.42 -1.32 28.82
CA ALA A 192 -4.46 -0.28 28.52
C ALA A 192 -4.96 1.15 28.80
N THR A 193 -6.26 1.34 29.06
CA THR A 193 -6.82 2.66 29.39
C THR A 193 -8.00 2.49 30.35
N PRO A 194 -7.80 2.71 31.66
CA PRO A 194 -8.87 2.65 32.65
C PRO A 194 -10.06 3.53 32.25
N GLY A 195 -11.28 3.03 32.48
CA GLY A 195 -12.50 3.75 32.09
C GLY A 195 -12.92 3.55 30.63
N LYS A 196 -12.37 2.55 29.93
CA LYS A 196 -12.85 2.10 28.62
C LYS A 196 -13.25 0.63 28.65
N TYR A 197 -14.20 0.27 27.80
CA TYR A 197 -14.50 -1.10 27.41
C TYR A 197 -14.13 -1.31 25.95
N ARG A 198 -13.60 -2.48 25.62
CA ARG A 198 -13.40 -2.92 24.25
C ARG A 198 -14.54 -3.83 23.85
N LEU A 199 -15.31 -3.41 22.85
CA LEU A 199 -16.26 -4.25 22.15
C LEU A 199 -15.55 -4.96 21.00
N ARG A 200 -15.80 -6.26 20.89
CA ARG A 200 -15.37 -7.13 19.80
C ARG A 200 -16.55 -7.95 19.33
N ALA A 201 -16.68 -8.12 18.03
CA ALA A 201 -17.65 -9.03 17.44
C ALA A 201 -17.19 -9.50 16.07
N ARG A 202 -17.63 -10.69 15.68
CA ARG A 202 -17.53 -11.20 14.31
C ARG A 202 -18.91 -11.23 13.67
N PHE A 203 -19.00 -10.78 12.43
CA PHE A 203 -20.21 -10.83 11.62
C PHE A 203 -19.91 -11.46 10.26
N VAL A 204 -20.94 -11.99 9.59
CA VAL A 204 -20.84 -12.56 8.24
C VAL A 204 -21.64 -11.67 7.31
N ARG A 205 -21.01 -11.07 6.30
CA ARG A 205 -21.71 -10.15 5.40
C ARG A 205 -22.84 -10.88 4.68
N GLY A 206 -24.07 -10.44 4.91
CA GLY A 206 -25.27 -10.82 4.18
C GLY A 206 -25.55 -9.88 3.03
N ASP A 207 -26.83 -9.54 2.85
CA ASP A 207 -27.43 -8.88 1.69
C ASP A 207 -27.19 -7.37 1.53
N ASN A 208 -26.67 -6.66 2.54
CA ASN A 208 -26.56 -5.19 2.53
C ASN A 208 -25.13 -4.65 2.30
N ALA A 209 -25.05 -3.38 1.86
CA ALA A 209 -23.81 -2.70 1.44
C ALA A 209 -23.00 -2.03 2.57
N TYR A 210 -23.53 -1.97 3.79
CA TYR A 210 -22.89 -1.29 4.93
C TYR A 210 -22.25 -2.31 5.87
N ALA A 211 -20.96 -2.14 6.17
CA ALA A 211 -20.20 -3.12 6.96
C ALA A 211 -20.35 -2.93 8.47
N VAL A 212 -20.46 -1.69 8.95
CA VAL A 212 -20.54 -1.39 10.38
C VAL A 212 -21.40 -0.15 10.59
N VAL A 213 -22.45 -0.29 11.40
CA VAL A 213 -23.26 0.84 11.88
C VAL A 213 -23.25 0.85 13.39
N LEU A 214 -23.00 2.02 13.96
CA LEU A 214 -23.16 2.27 15.38
C LEU A 214 -24.39 3.15 15.59
N TYR A 215 -25.36 2.62 16.33
CA TYR A 215 -26.50 3.38 16.80
C TYR A 215 -26.26 3.89 18.22
N LEU A 216 -26.55 5.18 18.43
CA LEU A 216 -26.76 5.77 19.74
C LEU A 216 -28.18 5.39 20.18
N SER A 217 -28.31 4.40 21.07
CA SER A 217 -29.55 3.82 21.61
C SER A 217 -30.34 2.83 20.72
N SER A 218 -31.28 2.13 21.38
CA SER A 218 -32.25 1.20 20.82
C SER A 218 -33.26 1.83 19.84
N TYR A 219 -32.85 2.09 18.60
CA TYR A 219 -33.69 2.26 17.38
C TYR A 219 -34.84 3.32 17.41
N SER A 220 -35.26 3.88 18.54
CA SER A 220 -36.48 4.72 18.65
C SER A 220 -36.75 5.44 19.98
N SER A 221 -35.97 5.30 21.06
CA SER A 221 -36.40 5.83 22.39
C SER A 221 -35.29 6.34 23.33
N SER A 222 -34.20 6.90 22.80
CA SER A 222 -33.21 7.55 23.67
C SER A 222 -33.74 8.85 24.26
N PRO A 223 -33.38 9.20 25.51
CA PRO A 223 -33.49 10.58 25.96
C PRO A 223 -32.69 11.53 25.04
N ASP A 224 -33.12 12.77 24.93
CA ASP A 224 -32.34 13.81 24.26
C ASP A 224 -31.04 14.08 25.05
N ASN A 225 -29.98 14.52 24.35
CA ASN A 225 -28.67 14.87 24.94
C ASN A 225 -27.82 13.71 25.48
N VAL A 226 -27.83 12.55 24.82
CA VAL A 226 -26.88 11.47 25.15
C VAL A 226 -25.70 11.45 24.20
N SER A 227 -24.51 11.24 24.75
CA SER A 227 -23.25 11.15 24.01
C SER A 227 -22.54 9.82 24.21
N LEU A 228 -21.96 9.30 23.13
CA LEU A 228 -21.04 8.15 23.11
C LEU A 228 -19.66 8.66 22.77
N ASN A 229 -18.67 8.28 23.58
CA ASN A 229 -17.28 8.44 23.19
C ASN A 229 -16.73 7.08 22.77
N ALA A 230 -16.41 6.94 21.49
CA ALA A 230 -15.99 5.70 20.88
C ALA A 230 -14.81 5.94 19.94
N ASP A 231 -13.68 5.30 20.20
CA ASP A 231 -12.48 5.41 19.37
C ASP A 231 -11.92 4.04 18.99
N ARG A 232 -10.81 4.09 18.26
CA ARG A 232 -10.07 2.90 17.83
C ARG A 232 -10.92 1.91 17.04
N TRP A 233 -11.76 2.45 16.17
CA TRP A 233 -12.60 1.68 15.28
C TRP A 233 -11.76 0.83 14.34
N GLN A 234 -12.04 -0.47 14.29
CA GLN A 234 -11.37 -1.38 13.39
C GLN A 234 -12.35 -2.37 12.81
N ILE A 235 -12.28 -2.55 11.49
CA ILE A 235 -12.83 -3.72 10.82
C ILE A 235 -11.74 -4.41 10.02
N GLU A 236 -11.66 -5.73 10.11
CA GLU A 236 -10.67 -6.52 9.39
C GLU A 236 -11.21 -7.89 8.98
N ARG A 237 -10.53 -8.51 8.02
CA ARG A 237 -10.73 -9.92 7.67
C ARG A 237 -9.86 -10.80 8.57
N GLY A 238 -10.23 -12.06 8.73
CA GLY A 238 -9.42 -13.02 9.49
C GLY A 238 -9.83 -13.08 10.96
N GLY A 239 -9.12 -12.39 11.86
CA GLY A 239 -9.36 -12.40 13.31
C GLY A 239 -9.10 -11.04 13.94
N PHE A 240 -9.30 -10.91 15.27
CA PHE A 240 -9.02 -9.66 15.99
C PHE A 240 -7.52 -9.36 16.10
N GLY A 241 -7.03 -8.45 15.25
CA GLY A 241 -5.67 -7.94 15.28
C GLY A 241 -5.44 -6.82 16.29
N ALA A 242 -4.20 -6.37 16.39
CA ALA A 242 -3.88 -5.11 17.06
C ALA A 242 -4.49 -3.94 16.27
N TYR A 243 -4.85 -2.88 17.00
CA TYR A 243 -5.49 -1.71 16.43
C TYR A 243 -4.56 -0.95 15.48
N GLN A 244 -5.04 -0.66 14.28
CA GLN A 244 -4.42 0.25 13.33
C GLN A 244 -5.20 1.55 13.25
N LYS A 245 -4.52 2.66 13.58
CA LYS A 245 -5.05 4.00 13.38
C LYS A 245 -5.01 4.33 11.91
N VAL A 246 -6.17 4.69 11.36
CA VAL A 246 -6.34 5.14 9.97
C VAL A 246 -6.76 6.59 9.99
N VAL A 247 -5.85 7.50 9.65
CA VAL A 247 -6.20 8.92 9.47
C VAL A 247 -6.80 9.10 8.07
N THR A 248 -6.07 8.70 7.02
CA THR A 248 -6.56 8.61 5.63
C THR A 248 -6.23 7.25 5.03
N GLY A 249 -6.54 7.03 3.75
CA GLY A 249 -6.14 5.79 3.06
C GLY A 249 -4.62 5.58 2.99
N GLU A 250 -3.88 6.70 3.06
CA GLU A 250 -2.44 6.85 2.90
C GLU A 250 -1.74 6.98 4.25
N ASP A 251 -2.44 7.27 5.34
CA ASP A 251 -1.86 7.37 6.68
C ASP A 251 -2.46 6.31 7.61
N VAL A 252 -1.78 5.15 7.64
CA VAL A 252 -2.10 4.05 8.55
C VAL A 252 -0.91 3.79 9.46
N THR A 253 -1.16 3.66 10.76
CA THR A 253 -0.12 3.36 11.76
C THR A 253 -0.61 2.31 12.75
N GLU A 254 0.33 1.55 13.32
CA GLU A 254 0.06 0.54 14.35
C GLU A 254 1.09 0.71 15.48
N ALA A 255 0.62 0.82 16.72
CA ALA A 255 1.49 1.12 17.85
C ALA A 255 2.54 0.00 18.06
N GLY A 256 3.81 0.38 18.15
CA GLY A 256 4.92 -0.56 18.31
C GLY A 256 5.33 -1.30 17.03
N VAL A 257 4.78 -0.93 15.88
CA VAL A 257 5.11 -1.52 14.57
C VAL A 257 5.73 -0.46 13.68
N GLU A 258 6.83 -0.80 13.01
CA GLU A 258 7.47 0.09 12.04
C GLU A 258 6.56 0.33 10.83
N ASN A 259 6.74 1.49 10.19
CA ASN A 259 6.01 1.84 8.96
C ASN A 259 6.87 1.60 7.73
N ARG A 260 6.25 1.07 6.68
CA ARG A 260 6.72 1.18 5.30
C ARG A 260 6.13 2.42 4.66
N HIS A 261 6.83 2.94 3.67
CA HIS A 261 6.50 4.17 2.97
C HIS A 261 6.41 3.93 1.47
N TYR A 262 5.56 4.71 0.80
CA TYR A 262 5.30 4.56 -0.62
C TYR A 262 4.82 5.86 -1.25
N LEU A 263 4.95 5.92 -2.58
CA LEU A 263 4.15 6.83 -3.40
C LEU A 263 2.93 6.05 -3.93
N SER A 264 1.74 6.58 -3.69
CA SER A 264 0.47 6.04 -4.16
C SER A 264 0.14 6.66 -5.51
N PHE A 265 -0.07 5.79 -6.49
CA PHE A 265 -0.57 6.10 -7.83
C PHE A 265 -1.98 5.54 -7.92
N ASP A 266 -2.95 6.39 -8.25
CA ASP A 266 -4.37 6.07 -8.23
C ASP A 266 -4.85 5.20 -9.42
N GLY A 267 -4.04 5.13 -10.49
CA GLY A 267 -4.38 4.39 -11.71
C GLY A 267 -5.32 5.14 -12.66
N VAL A 268 -5.50 6.44 -12.48
CA VAL A 268 -6.31 7.30 -13.35
C VAL A 268 -5.42 8.27 -14.12
N ASP A 269 -4.67 9.11 -13.41
CA ASP A 269 -3.76 10.10 -14.03
C ASP A 269 -2.41 10.24 -13.30
N ASP A 270 -2.26 9.62 -12.13
CA ASP A 270 -1.01 9.68 -11.37
C ASP A 270 0.18 9.11 -12.15
N SER A 271 1.24 9.93 -12.28
CA SER A 271 2.48 9.52 -12.92
C SER A 271 3.64 10.44 -12.54
N MET A 272 4.87 9.96 -12.73
CA MET A 272 6.08 10.79 -12.66
C MET A 272 7.03 10.45 -13.81
N ALA A 273 7.95 11.36 -14.13
CA ALA A 273 8.97 11.07 -15.11
C ALA A 273 10.33 11.70 -14.77
N VAL A 274 11.41 11.05 -15.20
CA VAL A 274 12.70 11.71 -15.43
C VAL A 274 12.72 12.17 -16.89
N PRO A 275 12.83 13.47 -17.18
CA PRO A 275 12.98 13.93 -18.55
C PRO A 275 14.37 13.58 -19.07
N GLY A 276 14.45 12.98 -20.27
CA GLY A 276 15.69 12.88 -21.06
C GLY A 276 16.86 12.19 -20.36
N LEU A 277 16.75 10.88 -20.14
CA LEU A 277 17.79 10.02 -19.59
C LEU A 277 18.56 9.31 -20.73
N GLY A 278 19.85 9.63 -20.89
CA GLY A 278 20.75 8.83 -21.72
C GLY A 278 21.17 7.56 -20.99
N TRP A 279 20.89 6.39 -21.57
CA TRP A 279 21.23 5.10 -20.95
C TRP A 279 22.68 4.70 -21.20
N GLY A 280 23.11 4.69 -22.46
CA GLY A 280 24.52 4.56 -22.86
C GLY A 280 25.08 3.13 -22.90
N SER A 281 24.45 2.16 -22.23
CA SER A 281 24.80 0.74 -22.32
C SER A 281 23.75 -0.07 -23.08
N ASP A 282 24.09 -1.31 -23.46
CA ASP A 282 23.18 -2.25 -24.12
C ASP A 282 22.45 -3.18 -23.13
N ALA A 283 22.58 -2.91 -21.82
CA ALA A 283 22.07 -3.76 -20.76
C ALA A 283 21.34 -2.97 -19.67
N VAL A 284 20.38 -3.63 -19.03
CA VAL A 284 19.71 -3.11 -17.84
C VAL A 284 19.39 -4.22 -16.87
N THR A 285 19.53 -3.92 -15.58
CA THR A 285 18.83 -4.64 -14.51
C THR A 285 17.93 -3.65 -13.79
N ALA A 286 16.63 -3.94 -13.75
CA ALA A 286 15.63 -3.14 -13.08
C ALA A 286 15.00 -3.94 -11.95
N VAL A 287 14.95 -3.38 -10.74
CA VAL A 287 14.27 -3.97 -9.58
C VAL A 287 13.31 -2.94 -9.00
N MET A 288 12.06 -3.34 -8.80
CA MET A 288 11.03 -2.48 -8.23
C MET A 288 10.23 -3.22 -7.16
N GLY A 289 10.11 -2.60 -5.99
CA GLY A 289 9.22 -3.03 -4.92
C GLY A 289 7.93 -2.22 -4.96
N LEU A 290 6.80 -2.90 -5.15
CA LEU A 290 5.50 -2.25 -5.30
C LEU A 290 4.36 -3.13 -4.78
N ARG A 291 3.17 -2.54 -4.66
CA ARG A 291 1.92 -3.25 -4.39
C ARG A 291 0.85 -2.68 -5.30
N LEU A 292 0.14 -3.50 -6.05
CA LEU A 292 -1.02 -3.03 -6.81
C LEU A 292 -2.18 -2.68 -5.84
N THR A 293 -2.85 -1.56 -6.07
CA THR A 293 -4.05 -1.13 -5.32
C THR A 293 -5.34 -1.45 -6.08
N GLY A 294 -5.24 -1.71 -7.38
CA GLY A 294 -6.27 -2.26 -8.25
C GLY A 294 -5.65 -3.17 -9.30
N LEU A 295 -6.45 -3.96 -10.00
CA LEU A 295 -5.96 -4.84 -11.06
C LEU A 295 -6.30 -4.22 -12.43
N PRO A 296 -5.35 -3.50 -13.08
CA PRO A 296 -5.62 -2.86 -14.35
C PRO A 296 -5.81 -3.90 -15.45
N PHE A 297 -6.63 -3.60 -16.46
CA PHE A 297 -6.67 -4.41 -17.69
C PHE A 297 -5.26 -4.49 -18.29
N LEU A 298 -4.59 -3.34 -18.41
CA LEU A 298 -3.17 -3.21 -18.72
C LEU A 298 -2.60 -2.01 -17.95
N GLY A 299 -1.48 -2.22 -17.27
CA GLY A 299 -0.75 -1.18 -16.53
C GLY A 299 0.74 -1.19 -16.88
N VAL A 300 1.35 -0.01 -16.85
CA VAL A 300 2.79 0.20 -17.04
C VAL A 300 3.39 0.82 -15.77
N PRO A 301 3.91 -0.01 -14.84
CA PRO A 301 4.52 0.49 -13.62
C PRO A 301 5.77 1.34 -13.89
N LEU A 302 6.58 0.96 -14.88
CA LEU A 302 7.80 1.66 -15.24
C LEU A 302 8.11 1.45 -16.73
N GLU A 303 8.44 2.50 -17.46
CA GLU A 303 8.80 2.42 -18.88
C GLU A 303 9.87 3.45 -19.24
N PHE A 304 10.89 2.99 -19.97
CA PHE A 304 11.90 3.86 -20.56
C PHE A 304 11.54 4.07 -22.04
N SER A 305 11.29 5.32 -22.43
CA SER A 305 10.66 5.79 -23.69
C SER A 305 9.15 6.02 -23.64
N ALA A 306 8.64 6.75 -24.62
CA ALA A 306 7.20 7.01 -24.75
C ALA A 306 6.39 5.73 -25.02
N ILE A 307 6.94 4.79 -25.79
CA ILE A 307 6.29 3.54 -26.17
C ILE A 307 7.38 2.47 -26.41
N SER A 308 7.61 1.59 -25.45
CA SER A 308 8.61 0.51 -25.55
C SER A 308 8.30 -0.52 -26.65
N ASP A 309 7.05 -0.58 -27.12
CA ASP A 309 6.63 -1.43 -28.24
C ASP A 309 7.27 -1.01 -29.57
N THR A 310 7.49 0.29 -29.76
CA THR A 310 7.85 0.89 -31.06
C THR A 310 9.14 1.70 -31.02
N ASN A 311 9.65 2.09 -29.85
CA ASN A 311 10.91 2.81 -29.70
C ASN A 311 12.09 1.86 -29.45
N THR A 312 13.15 1.97 -30.25
CA THR A 312 14.30 1.06 -30.19
C THR A 312 15.20 1.45 -29.03
N GLY A 313 15.88 0.49 -28.41
CA GLY A 313 16.71 0.77 -27.23
C GLY A 313 15.89 1.14 -26.00
N SER A 314 14.84 0.37 -25.71
CA SER A 314 13.85 0.66 -24.65
C SER A 314 13.55 -0.57 -23.79
N PHE A 315 12.96 -0.36 -22.62
CA PHE A 315 12.48 -1.43 -21.74
C PHE A 315 11.27 -0.98 -20.94
N ALA A 316 10.49 -1.94 -20.43
CA ALA A 316 9.33 -1.65 -19.59
C ALA A 316 8.94 -2.83 -18.70
N PHE A 317 8.40 -2.53 -17.52
CA PHE A 317 7.54 -3.45 -16.80
C PHE A 317 6.09 -3.26 -17.26
N LEU A 318 5.38 -4.37 -17.45
CA LEU A 318 3.95 -4.36 -17.75
C LEU A 318 3.24 -5.38 -16.87
N VAL A 319 2.00 -5.07 -16.53
CA VAL A 319 1.09 -5.96 -15.82
C VAL A 319 -0.28 -5.95 -16.50
N SER A 320 -0.92 -7.11 -16.61
CA SER A 320 -2.25 -7.24 -17.21
C SER A 320 -3.12 -8.15 -16.37
N ASN A 321 -4.35 -7.71 -16.12
CA ASN A 321 -5.45 -8.53 -15.63
C ASN A 321 -6.60 -8.61 -16.67
N GLY A 322 -6.30 -8.33 -17.94
CA GLY A 322 -7.22 -8.55 -19.05
C GLY A 322 -7.35 -10.03 -19.43
N ASP A 323 -7.68 -10.30 -20.70
CA ASP A 323 -7.91 -11.65 -21.22
C ASP A 323 -6.69 -12.57 -21.02
N THR A 324 -5.49 -12.02 -21.21
CA THR A 324 -4.24 -12.67 -20.82
C THR A 324 -3.70 -11.99 -19.57
N LYS A 325 -3.60 -12.76 -18.49
CA LYS A 325 -3.10 -12.28 -17.20
C LYS A 325 -1.60 -12.53 -17.09
N PHE A 326 -0.83 -11.49 -16.80
CA PHE A 326 0.62 -11.61 -16.73
C PHE A 326 1.31 -10.52 -15.92
N TRP A 327 2.53 -10.84 -15.54
CA TRP A 327 3.61 -9.87 -15.35
C TRP A 327 4.64 -10.02 -16.48
N GLN A 328 5.22 -8.92 -16.93
CA GLN A 328 6.18 -8.93 -18.03
C GLN A 328 7.29 -7.92 -17.84
N PHE A 329 8.50 -8.31 -18.22
CA PHE A 329 9.56 -7.38 -18.61
C PHE A 329 9.76 -7.42 -20.12
N ARG A 330 9.68 -6.24 -20.74
CA ARG A 330 9.96 -6.05 -22.17
C ARG A 330 11.33 -5.43 -22.32
N GLY A 331 12.11 -5.93 -23.27
CA GLY A 331 13.31 -5.29 -23.78
C GLY A 331 13.23 -5.12 -25.29
N ARG A 332 13.77 -4.02 -25.82
CA ARG A 332 13.83 -3.77 -27.26
C ARG A 332 15.15 -3.14 -27.65
N GLY A 333 15.92 -3.81 -28.50
CA GLY A 333 17.07 -3.24 -29.19
C GLY A 333 16.66 -2.66 -30.56
N SER A 334 17.47 -2.89 -31.59
CA SER A 334 17.20 -2.46 -32.98
C SER A 334 16.57 -3.55 -33.88
N GLY A 335 16.34 -4.75 -33.34
CA GLY A 335 15.71 -5.88 -34.03
C GLY A 335 14.23 -5.65 -34.39
N ALA A 336 13.59 -6.70 -34.90
CA ALA A 336 12.24 -6.66 -35.48
C ALA A 336 11.17 -6.03 -34.54
N PRO A 337 10.07 -5.43 -35.09
CA PRO A 337 9.04 -4.77 -34.29
C PRO A 337 8.42 -5.66 -33.21
N GLY A 338 8.06 -5.08 -32.06
CA GLY A 338 7.34 -5.77 -30.97
C GLY A 338 8.16 -6.08 -29.71
N GLY A 339 9.50 -6.00 -29.79
CA GLY A 339 10.45 -6.22 -28.69
C GLY A 339 10.46 -7.67 -28.16
N SER A 340 11.55 -8.07 -27.51
CA SER A 340 11.65 -9.36 -26.81
C SER A 340 10.97 -9.24 -25.43
N ARG A 341 10.24 -10.28 -25.00
CA ARG A 341 9.34 -10.22 -23.84
C ARG A 341 9.52 -11.44 -22.96
N ALA A 342 9.95 -11.24 -21.72
CA ALA A 342 9.88 -12.26 -20.69
C ALA A 342 8.53 -12.15 -19.97
N VAL A 343 7.61 -13.07 -20.26
CA VAL A 343 6.22 -13.05 -19.78
C VAL A 343 6.00 -14.16 -18.76
N MET A 344 5.64 -13.79 -17.54
CA MET A 344 5.18 -14.73 -16.53
C MET A 344 3.65 -14.74 -16.49
N ALA A 345 3.05 -15.82 -16.99
CA ALA A 345 1.61 -16.02 -17.02
C ALA A 345 1.09 -16.34 -15.61
N VAL A 346 0.71 -15.29 -14.87
CA VAL A 346 0.17 -15.37 -13.51
C VAL A 346 -0.95 -14.35 -13.38
N THR A 347 -1.94 -14.64 -12.53
CA THR A 347 -2.93 -13.62 -12.15
C THR A 347 -2.25 -12.59 -11.23
N PRO A 348 -2.17 -11.30 -11.60
CA PRO A 348 -1.64 -10.29 -10.71
C PRO A 348 -2.49 -10.18 -9.44
N THR A 349 -1.85 -9.87 -8.33
CA THR A 349 -2.51 -9.71 -7.04
C THR A 349 -2.24 -8.33 -6.46
N THR A 350 -2.99 -7.96 -5.42
CA THR A 350 -2.74 -6.74 -4.63
C THR A 350 -1.78 -7.00 -3.46
N ASN A 351 -1.03 -8.10 -3.49
CA ASN A 351 0.02 -8.35 -2.50
C ASN A 351 1.24 -7.47 -2.81
N PRO A 352 2.10 -7.22 -1.83
CA PRO A 352 3.41 -6.61 -2.10
C PRO A 352 4.26 -7.55 -2.96
N GLU A 353 4.86 -6.99 -4.01
CA GLU A 353 5.66 -7.68 -5.01
C GLU A 353 7.05 -7.04 -5.12
N VAL A 354 8.04 -7.86 -5.44
CA VAL A 354 9.31 -7.39 -6.02
C VAL A 354 9.37 -7.92 -7.44
N VAL A 355 9.37 -7.01 -8.41
CA VAL A 355 9.51 -7.33 -9.82
C VAL A 355 10.95 -7.05 -10.26
N THR A 356 11.53 -8.00 -10.96
CA THR A 356 12.91 -7.92 -11.44
C THR A 356 12.96 -8.22 -12.92
N GLY A 357 13.54 -7.30 -13.68
CA GLY A 357 13.78 -7.41 -15.10
C GLY A 357 15.26 -7.30 -15.41
N ARG A 358 15.77 -8.12 -16.31
CA ARG A 358 17.14 -8.03 -16.84
C ARG A 358 17.09 -8.14 -18.35
N MET A 359 17.81 -7.29 -19.06
CA MET A 359 18.07 -7.50 -20.48
C MET A 359 19.50 -7.13 -20.86
N GLN A 360 19.96 -7.73 -21.96
CA GLN A 360 21.20 -7.40 -22.62
C GLN A 360 21.04 -7.64 -24.12
N VAL A 361 21.18 -6.57 -24.92
CA VAL A 361 20.97 -6.61 -26.37
C VAL A 361 22.00 -7.50 -27.04
N SER A 362 23.30 -7.35 -26.72
CA SER A 362 24.37 -8.19 -27.29
C SER A 362 24.26 -9.69 -27.00
N ALA A 363 23.41 -10.08 -26.04
CA ALA A 363 23.19 -11.48 -25.67
C ALA A 363 21.77 -11.96 -26.01
N ASP A 364 20.97 -11.14 -26.70
CA ASP A 364 19.58 -11.42 -27.08
C ASP A 364 18.69 -11.91 -25.93
N THR A 365 18.99 -11.44 -24.72
CA THR A 365 18.40 -11.98 -23.50
C THR A 365 17.49 -10.95 -22.86
N VAL A 366 16.24 -11.33 -22.62
CA VAL A 366 15.30 -10.61 -21.74
C VAL A 366 14.80 -11.59 -20.69
N GLN A 367 14.82 -11.19 -19.43
CA GLN A 367 14.44 -12.04 -18.31
C GLN A 367 13.56 -11.28 -17.33
N PHE A 368 12.65 -12.02 -16.72
CA PHE A 368 11.74 -11.52 -15.70
C PHE A 368 11.59 -12.54 -14.58
N ARG A 369 11.52 -12.04 -13.34
CA ARG A 369 11.08 -12.84 -12.19
C ARG A 369 10.31 -11.99 -11.19
N LEU A 370 9.53 -12.68 -10.37
CA LEU A 370 8.74 -12.13 -9.28
C LEU A 370 9.25 -12.72 -7.96
N ARG A 371 9.43 -11.88 -6.94
CA ARG A 371 9.81 -12.30 -5.57
C ARG A 371 11.01 -13.24 -5.54
N GLY A 372 12.09 -12.92 -6.27
CA GLY A 372 13.30 -13.77 -6.26
C GLY A 372 13.12 -15.19 -6.83
N GLY A 373 11.97 -15.51 -7.43
CA GLY A 373 11.66 -16.82 -7.99
C GLY A 373 12.45 -17.18 -9.25
N ALA A 374 12.03 -18.25 -9.93
CA ALA A 374 12.66 -18.68 -11.16
C ALA A 374 12.50 -17.64 -12.29
N TRP A 375 13.52 -17.56 -13.16
CA TRP A 375 13.48 -16.67 -14.32
C TRP A 375 12.58 -17.24 -15.42
N THR A 376 11.69 -16.40 -15.94
CA THR A 376 11.24 -16.52 -17.34
C THR A 376 12.27 -15.83 -18.23
N THR A 377 12.62 -16.47 -19.34
CA THR A 377 13.62 -15.95 -20.28
C THR A 377 13.05 -15.96 -21.70
N SER A 378 13.31 -14.87 -22.44
CA SER A 378 13.15 -14.79 -23.88
C SER A 378 14.53 -14.62 -24.51
N ALA A 379 14.81 -15.45 -25.51
CA ALA A 379 16.04 -15.43 -26.32
C ALA A 379 15.77 -14.89 -27.74
N VAL A 380 14.67 -14.16 -27.93
CA VAL A 380 14.34 -13.53 -29.22
C VAL A 380 15.35 -12.41 -29.49
N GLU A 381 15.91 -12.43 -30.71
CA GLU A 381 16.85 -11.45 -31.26
C GLU A 381 16.42 -10.00 -30.96
N LEU A 382 17.30 -9.27 -30.27
CA LEU A 382 17.13 -7.87 -29.90
C LEU A 382 17.80 -6.94 -30.92
N GLY A 383 18.61 -7.45 -31.83
CA GLY A 383 19.42 -6.67 -32.76
C GLY A 383 20.68 -6.16 -32.09
N THR A 384 21.12 -4.97 -32.48
CA THR A 384 22.39 -4.39 -32.00
C THR A 384 22.21 -3.02 -31.37
N GLY A 385 23.27 -2.52 -30.74
CA GLY A 385 23.35 -1.16 -30.23
C GLY A 385 22.96 -1.01 -28.75
N ALA A 386 23.23 0.18 -28.23
CA ALA A 386 22.89 0.55 -26.87
C ALA A 386 21.40 0.89 -26.71
N LEU A 387 20.93 0.87 -25.46
CA LEU A 387 19.67 1.50 -25.08
C LEU A 387 19.74 3.02 -25.37
N GLY A 388 18.60 3.58 -25.75
CA GLY A 388 18.51 4.94 -26.29
C GLY A 388 18.60 6.05 -25.23
N SER A 389 18.22 7.25 -25.65
CA SER A 389 18.07 8.42 -24.76
C SER A 389 16.60 8.83 -24.72
N TYR A 390 15.94 8.56 -23.60
CA TYR A 390 14.50 8.69 -23.46
C TYR A 390 14.09 9.18 -22.09
N ALA A 391 12.85 9.63 -21.94
CA ALA A 391 12.27 9.80 -20.61
C ALA A 391 12.07 8.44 -19.93
N LEU A 392 12.21 8.41 -18.61
CA LEU A 392 11.84 7.27 -17.77
C LEU A 392 10.53 7.63 -17.07
N HIS A 393 9.46 6.90 -17.38
CA HIS A 393 8.12 7.10 -16.83
C HIS A 393 7.84 6.08 -15.72
N LEU A 394 7.17 6.56 -14.67
CA LEU A 394 6.72 5.79 -13.52
C LEU A 394 5.21 5.95 -13.38
N GLY A 395 4.51 4.83 -13.17
CA GLY A 395 3.06 4.81 -12.92
C GLY A 395 2.18 4.82 -14.17
N ALA A 396 2.70 5.22 -15.33
CA ALA A 396 1.96 5.21 -16.59
C ALA A 396 2.88 5.15 -17.81
N ARG A 397 2.32 4.76 -18.96
CA ARG A 397 2.95 4.94 -20.26
C ARG A 397 2.90 6.40 -20.67
N ASN A 398 4.07 6.99 -20.88
CA ASN A 398 4.23 8.37 -21.38
C ASN A 398 3.40 9.42 -20.61
N ALA A 399 3.11 9.17 -19.32
CA ALA A 399 2.20 9.98 -18.51
C ALA A 399 0.81 10.22 -19.13
N ALA A 400 0.32 9.31 -19.98
CA ALA A 400 -0.89 9.53 -20.78
C ALA A 400 -1.80 8.30 -20.90
N ALA A 401 -1.29 7.08 -20.73
CA ALA A 401 -2.08 5.86 -20.88
C ALA A 401 -1.61 4.74 -19.95
N TRP A 402 -2.49 3.75 -19.75
CA TRP A 402 -2.19 2.52 -19.01
C TRP A 402 -1.62 2.79 -17.63
N PHE A 403 -2.28 3.70 -16.94
CA PHE A 403 -2.01 4.07 -15.56
C PHE A 403 -2.09 2.83 -14.67
N THR A 404 -1.13 2.72 -13.76
CA THR A 404 -0.99 1.58 -12.86
C THR A 404 -1.45 1.99 -11.48
N PRO A 405 -2.58 1.46 -10.98
CA PRO A 405 -2.98 1.68 -9.59
C PRO A 405 -2.01 0.92 -8.68
N ALA A 406 -1.07 1.63 -8.05
CA ALA A 406 0.02 1.02 -7.31
C ALA A 406 0.55 1.90 -6.17
N ARG A 407 1.09 1.24 -5.14
CA ARG A 407 1.95 1.83 -4.13
C ARG A 407 3.39 1.41 -4.43
N VAL A 408 4.23 2.37 -4.77
CA VAL A 408 5.63 2.13 -5.13
C VAL A 408 6.52 2.48 -3.95
N SER A 409 7.35 1.54 -3.50
CA SER A 409 8.18 1.69 -2.29
C SER A 409 9.69 1.64 -2.56
N ALA A 410 10.12 1.14 -3.71
CA ALA A 410 11.53 1.02 -4.04
C ALA A 410 11.73 0.86 -5.55
N ILE A 411 12.72 1.55 -6.11
CA ILE A 411 13.19 1.34 -7.48
C ILE A 411 14.72 1.42 -7.49
N ALA A 412 15.37 0.47 -8.14
CA ALA A 412 16.79 0.52 -8.45
C ALA A 412 17.03 0.07 -9.89
N LEU A 413 17.70 0.91 -10.67
CA LEU A 413 18.03 0.65 -12.07
C LEU A 413 19.53 0.63 -12.26
N TYR A 414 20.03 -0.34 -13.01
CA TYR A 414 21.44 -0.49 -13.34
C TYR A 414 21.64 -0.56 -14.84
N ASP A 415 22.74 0.01 -15.35
CA ASP A 415 23.14 0.02 -16.76
C ASP A 415 23.86 -1.27 -17.19
N ARG A 416 23.73 -2.34 -16.41
CA ARG A 416 24.39 -3.61 -16.68
C ARG A 416 23.56 -4.79 -16.21
N ALA A 417 23.90 -5.97 -16.74
CA ALA A 417 23.46 -7.23 -16.18
C ALA A 417 24.14 -7.46 -14.81
N LEU A 418 23.34 -7.44 -13.73
CA LEU A 418 23.82 -7.82 -12.40
C LEU A 418 23.96 -9.34 -12.28
N SER A 419 24.89 -9.80 -11.42
CA SER A 419 24.96 -11.21 -11.02
C SER A 419 23.79 -11.60 -10.12
N ASP A 420 23.47 -12.88 -10.02
CA ASP A 420 22.32 -13.34 -9.20
C ASP A 420 22.45 -12.97 -7.72
N SER A 421 23.68 -12.98 -7.17
CA SER A 421 23.94 -12.53 -5.80
C SER A 421 23.75 -11.02 -5.62
N GLN A 422 24.09 -10.22 -6.63
CA GLN A 422 23.83 -8.78 -6.63
C GLN A 422 22.33 -8.50 -6.72
N ILE A 423 21.62 -9.22 -7.59
CA ILE A 423 20.17 -9.11 -7.73
C ILE A 423 19.48 -9.47 -6.42
N ALA A 424 19.84 -10.58 -5.77
CA ALA A 424 19.25 -10.98 -4.49
C ALA A 424 19.43 -9.92 -3.39
N ALA A 425 20.57 -9.21 -3.37
CA ALA A 425 20.79 -8.11 -2.43
C ALA A 425 19.87 -6.91 -2.71
N VAL A 426 19.69 -6.54 -3.99
CA VAL A 426 18.79 -5.44 -4.40
C VAL A 426 17.32 -5.82 -4.17
N GLU A 427 16.94 -7.06 -4.45
CA GLU A 427 15.59 -7.56 -4.19
C GLU A 427 15.28 -7.57 -2.70
N SER A 428 16.23 -7.98 -1.85
CA SER A 428 16.06 -7.92 -0.38
C SER A 428 15.86 -6.49 0.12
N TRP A 429 16.61 -5.55 -0.47
CA TRP A 429 16.45 -4.11 -0.19
C TRP A 429 15.08 -3.57 -0.62
N ALA A 430 14.56 -4.01 -1.77
CA ALA A 430 13.23 -3.63 -2.26
C ALA A 430 12.10 -4.32 -1.46
N ALA A 431 12.30 -5.57 -1.06
CA ALA A 431 11.39 -6.36 -0.24
C ALA A 431 11.21 -5.73 1.15
N ALA A 432 12.30 -5.30 1.80
CA ALA A 432 12.23 -4.62 3.09
C ALA A 432 11.39 -3.32 3.06
N ARG A 433 11.34 -2.62 1.91
CA ARG A 433 10.56 -1.39 1.73
C ARG A 433 9.11 -1.65 1.33
N SER A 434 8.90 -2.59 0.42
CA SER A 434 7.56 -2.94 -0.08
C SER A 434 6.78 -3.83 0.88
N GLY A 435 7.47 -4.58 1.75
CA GLY A 435 6.92 -5.65 2.58
C GLY A 435 6.61 -6.93 1.80
N ALA A 436 7.28 -7.15 0.67
CA ALA A 436 7.20 -8.40 -0.08
C ALA A 436 8.01 -9.51 0.61
N VAL A 437 7.56 -10.74 0.43
CA VAL A 437 8.29 -11.95 0.82
C VAL A 437 8.95 -12.52 -0.44
N LEU A 438 10.25 -12.76 -0.39
CA LEU A 438 11.07 -13.37 -1.45
C LEU A 438 11.08 -14.90 -1.33
#